data_AF-A0A357IZG0-F1
#
_entry.id   AF-A0A357IZG0-F1
#
_cell.length_a   1.000
_cell.length_b   1.000
_cell.length_c   1.000
_cell.angle_alpha   90.00
_cell.angle_beta   90.00
_cell.angle_gamma   90.00
#
_symmetry.space_group_name_H-M   'P 1'
#
loop_
_entity.id
_entity.type
_entity.pdbx_description
1 polymer ?
#
loop_
_entity_poly.entity_id
_entity_poly.type
_entity_poly.pdbx_seq_one_letter_code
_entity_poly.pdbx_strand_id
1 'polypeptide(L)'
;MIRLILRQMSKYRWPILGLALVWLAAGYWLMNNRYGIVSFLASISTDFPDPGHQDSSHAYFKYVKPAMDSIEEEGIRLDLMKRACPERSERPFFEVNLARNHWLDKIRNWNIAPPGERPRVVEPEGYWKENREQVLESLQDLIHATYYAYEVTGEDRGLPGKETILIPALISRYAEALCMPLVGRLSWGDYVEFQEQRAYLELEKGEPEYFQYRLPAERDLLALGSLRNSRNYQEALLQYLGGGAPGSFSPEGCNTRSLVCLAPREAFQVYNKLIFAAPEERLPYLYLEQGQVLGWLARKGDASFEDPYTLAMDSFSGAARHRSLEVPARIEITRILVHTERYEEARAELRQISLIFNIEAPDAADVRELARKTLSAQGLHREADCFSEIRGTVRPHCQNRLEYIR
;
A
#
# COMPACT_ATOMS: atom_id res chain seq x y z
N MET A 1 12.65 49.97 45.37
CA MET A 1 12.16 49.45 44.07
C MET A 1 10.95 48.54 44.22
N ILE A 2 11.04 47.41 44.93
CA ILE A 2 9.93 46.42 45.04
C ILE A 2 8.63 47.04 45.60
N ARG A 3 8.69 47.89 46.64
CA ARG A 3 7.51 48.60 47.18
C ARG A 3 6.84 49.54 46.17
N LEU A 4 7.62 50.13 45.26
CA LEU A 4 7.12 51.07 44.27
C LEU A 4 6.46 50.32 43.11
N ILE A 5 7.02 49.15 42.74
CA ILE A 5 6.41 48.18 41.81
C ILE A 5 5.09 47.65 42.37
N LEU A 6 5.05 47.23 43.64
CA LEU A 6 3.82 46.75 44.29
C LEU A 6 2.72 47.83 44.37
N ARG A 7 3.10 49.09 44.59
CA ARG A 7 2.15 50.23 44.62
C ARG A 7 1.60 50.56 43.22
N GLN A 8 2.43 50.43 42.19
CA GLN A 8 2.03 50.57 40.79
C GLN A 8 1.10 49.41 40.39
N MET A 9 1.45 48.17 40.74
CA MET A 9 0.60 46.99 40.48
C MET A 9 -0.77 47.07 41.18
N SER A 10 -0.86 47.64 42.39
CA SER A 10 -2.17 47.80 43.06
C SER A 10 -3.04 48.86 42.39
N LYS A 11 -2.42 49.96 41.89
CA LYS A 11 -3.11 51.03 41.18
C LYS A 11 -3.64 50.58 39.81
N TYR A 12 -2.88 49.74 39.11
CA TYR A 12 -3.24 49.20 37.78
C TYR A 12 -3.78 47.77 37.83
N ARG A 13 -4.22 47.29 39.01
CA ARG A 13 -4.67 45.89 39.18
C ARG A 13 -5.72 45.47 38.17
N TRP A 14 -6.69 46.35 37.90
CA TRP A 14 -7.82 46.08 37.01
C TRP A 14 -7.42 46.08 35.53
N PRO A 15 -6.66 47.08 35.03
CA PRO A 15 -6.07 47.02 33.70
C PRO A 15 -5.21 45.77 33.47
N ILE A 16 -4.37 45.38 34.44
CA ILE A 16 -3.51 44.21 34.34
C ILE A 16 -4.34 42.92 34.31
N LEU A 17 -5.38 42.81 35.15
CA LEU A 17 -6.29 41.67 35.15
C LEU A 17 -7.09 41.59 33.84
N GLY A 18 -7.54 42.73 33.32
CA GLY A 18 -8.23 42.82 32.02
C GLY A 18 -7.32 42.40 30.88
N LEU A 19 -6.05 42.82 30.90
CA LEU A 19 -5.07 42.45 29.88
C LEU A 19 -4.74 40.96 29.93
N ALA A 20 -4.62 40.38 31.14
CA ALA A 20 -4.45 38.94 31.34
C ALA A 20 -5.67 38.14 30.87
N LEU A 21 -6.90 38.63 31.13
CA LEU A 21 -8.14 38.01 30.66
C LEU A 21 -8.25 38.06 29.14
N VAL A 22 -7.91 39.20 28.51
CA VAL A 22 -7.86 39.31 27.05
C VAL A 22 -6.80 38.39 26.48
N TRP A 23 -5.63 38.27 27.12
CA TRP A 23 -4.58 37.34 26.69
C TRP A 23 -5.01 35.88 26.78
N LEU A 24 -5.65 35.48 27.88
CA LEU A 24 -6.16 34.13 28.05
C LEU A 24 -7.33 33.82 27.11
N ALA A 25 -8.25 34.76 26.92
CA ALA A 25 -9.38 34.61 25.99
C ALA A 25 -8.91 34.56 24.54
N ALA A 26 -7.98 35.44 24.15
CA ALA A 26 -7.36 35.44 22.83
C ALA A 26 -6.54 34.17 22.61
N GLY A 27 -5.72 33.75 23.58
CA GLY A 27 -4.93 32.52 23.50
C GLY A 27 -5.81 31.26 23.43
N TYR A 28 -6.88 31.20 24.20
CA TYR A 28 -7.89 30.14 24.14
C TYR A 28 -8.58 30.12 22.77
N TRP A 29 -9.00 31.28 22.27
CA TRP A 29 -9.62 31.40 20.94
C TRP A 29 -8.66 30.98 19.83
N LEU A 30 -7.38 31.39 19.90
CA LEU A 30 -6.34 31.06 18.92
C LEU A 30 -6.03 29.56 18.94
N MET A 31 -5.96 28.94 20.13
CA MET A 31 -5.76 27.49 20.23
C MET A 31 -6.97 26.69 19.74
N ASN A 32 -8.18 27.16 20.02
CA ASN A 32 -9.40 26.49 19.58
C ASN A 32 -9.59 26.60 18.05
N ASN A 33 -9.10 27.67 17.44
CA ASN A 33 -9.19 27.92 16.00
C ASN A 33 -7.87 27.70 15.24
N ARG A 34 -6.85 27.11 15.87
CA ARG A 34 -5.48 27.05 15.32
C ARG A 34 -5.42 26.41 13.93
N TYR A 35 -6.20 25.36 13.71
CA TYR A 35 -6.25 24.66 12.44
C TYR A 35 -6.96 25.48 11.36
N GLY A 36 -8.03 26.21 11.71
CA GLY A 36 -8.72 27.12 10.81
C GLY A 36 -7.89 28.36 10.45
N ILE A 37 -7.09 28.88 11.38
CA ILE A 37 -6.17 29.99 11.11
C ILE A 37 -5.02 29.53 10.21
N VAL A 38 -4.44 28.36 10.48
CA VAL A 38 -3.37 27.79 9.64
C VAL A 38 -3.91 27.43 8.26
N SER A 39 -5.11 26.86 8.14
CA SER A 39 -5.73 26.55 6.85
C SER A 39 -6.05 27.83 6.07
N PHE A 40 -6.55 28.88 6.73
CA PHE A 40 -6.83 30.17 6.10
C PHE A 40 -5.56 30.90 5.63
N LEU A 41 -4.49 30.85 6.44
CA LEU A 41 -3.20 31.43 6.04
C LEU A 41 -2.53 30.61 4.92
N ALA A 42 -2.72 29.29 4.92
CA ALA A 42 -2.28 28.43 3.83
C ALA A 42 -3.07 28.75 2.55
N SER A 43 -4.40 28.83 2.62
CA SER A 43 -5.27 29.11 1.47
C SER A 43 -5.05 30.50 0.87
N ILE A 44 -4.57 31.48 1.65
CA ILE A 44 -4.18 32.80 1.13
C ILE A 44 -2.78 32.80 0.51
N SER A 45 -1.89 31.92 0.96
CA SER A 45 -0.49 31.89 0.49
C SER A 45 -0.26 30.93 -0.68
N THR A 46 -1.22 30.06 -1.00
CA THR A 46 -1.10 29.11 -2.10
C THR A 46 -2.35 29.08 -2.98
N ASP A 47 -2.18 29.30 -4.29
CA ASP A 47 -3.21 29.14 -5.35
C ASP A 47 -3.61 27.67 -5.59
N PHE A 48 -3.46 26.78 -4.60
CA PHE A 48 -3.79 25.36 -4.72
C PHE A 48 -5.22 25.11 -4.23
N PRO A 49 -5.96 24.17 -4.87
CA PRO A 49 -7.27 23.76 -4.38
C PRO A 49 -7.20 23.15 -2.97
N ASP A 50 -8.26 23.33 -2.19
CA ASP A 50 -8.42 22.71 -0.88
C ASP A 50 -8.37 21.17 -0.97
N PRO A 51 -7.94 20.45 0.09
CA PRO A 51 -7.91 18.99 0.10
C PRO A 51 -9.27 18.38 -0.28
N GLY A 52 -9.31 17.52 -1.31
CA GLY A 52 -10.54 16.90 -1.83
C GLY A 52 -11.25 17.71 -2.93
N HIS A 53 -10.77 18.92 -3.26
CA HIS A 53 -11.16 19.71 -4.42
C HIS A 53 -10.11 19.63 -5.55
N GLN A 54 -10.49 20.02 -6.77
CA GLN A 54 -9.62 19.99 -7.94
C GLN A 54 -9.85 21.19 -8.87
N ASP A 55 -8.79 21.61 -9.57
CA ASP A 55 -8.82 22.48 -10.75
C ASP A 55 -8.25 21.72 -11.95
N SER A 56 -9.08 20.82 -12.50
CA SER A 56 -8.69 19.88 -13.56
C SER A 56 -8.34 20.56 -14.88
N SER A 57 -8.99 21.69 -15.19
CA SER A 57 -8.70 22.49 -16.38
C SER A 57 -7.30 23.11 -16.30
N HIS A 58 -6.97 23.75 -15.17
CA HIS A 58 -5.64 24.32 -14.95
C HIS A 58 -4.56 23.23 -15.00
N ALA A 59 -4.78 22.11 -14.29
CA ALA A 59 -3.87 20.98 -14.28
C ALA A 59 -3.58 20.47 -15.69
N TYR A 60 -4.64 20.34 -16.51
CA TYR A 60 -4.52 19.81 -17.86
C TYR A 60 -3.72 20.73 -18.79
N PHE A 61 -4.16 21.98 -18.94
CA PHE A 61 -3.57 22.87 -19.95
C PHE A 61 -2.16 23.34 -19.59
N LYS A 62 -1.85 23.45 -18.29
CA LYS A 62 -0.55 23.96 -17.84
C LYS A 62 0.52 22.88 -17.68
N TYR A 63 0.13 21.64 -17.35
CA TYR A 63 1.09 20.59 -17.00
C TYR A 63 0.87 19.29 -17.78
N VAL A 64 -0.33 18.71 -17.75
CA VAL A 64 -0.56 17.37 -18.34
C VAL A 64 -0.40 17.40 -19.87
N LYS A 65 -1.04 18.36 -20.55
CA LYS A 65 -0.98 18.47 -22.00
C LYS A 65 0.45 18.75 -22.48
N PRO A 66 1.18 19.75 -21.95
CA PRO A 66 2.58 19.95 -22.32
C PRO A 66 3.48 18.72 -22.11
N ALA A 67 3.33 18.01 -20.98
CA ALA A 67 4.09 16.79 -20.71
C ALA A 67 3.79 15.67 -21.71
N MET A 68 2.51 15.51 -22.11
CA MET A 68 2.13 14.53 -23.12
C MET A 68 2.62 14.92 -24.52
N ASP A 69 2.41 16.18 -24.91
CA ASP A 69 2.79 16.71 -26.22
C ASP A 69 4.31 16.58 -26.42
N SER A 70 5.12 16.87 -25.39
CA SER A 70 6.58 16.73 -25.45
C SER A 70 7.04 15.31 -25.80
N ILE A 71 6.41 14.28 -25.23
CA ILE A 71 6.75 12.88 -25.53
C ILE A 71 6.24 12.44 -26.89
N GLU A 72 5.04 12.90 -27.27
CA GLU A 72 4.42 12.54 -28.56
C GLU A 72 5.12 13.21 -29.75
N GLU A 73 5.47 14.49 -29.64
CA GLU A 73 6.15 15.27 -30.69
C GLU A 73 7.56 14.73 -30.96
N GLU A 74 8.30 14.33 -29.93
CA GLU A 74 9.63 13.71 -30.07
C GLU A 74 9.59 12.22 -30.43
N GLY A 75 8.40 11.61 -30.45
CA GLY A 75 8.23 10.19 -30.78
C GLY A 75 8.82 9.24 -29.73
N ILE A 76 8.89 9.68 -28.47
CA ILE A 76 9.52 8.91 -27.38
C ILE A 76 8.63 7.74 -26.94
N ARG A 77 9.20 6.54 -26.97
CA ARG A 77 8.55 5.26 -26.64
C ARG A 77 8.85 4.86 -25.21
N LEU A 78 8.00 5.33 -24.28
CA LEU A 78 8.08 5.00 -22.85
C LEU A 78 8.07 3.49 -22.57
N ASP A 79 7.38 2.70 -23.40
CA ASP A 79 7.34 1.24 -23.29
C ASP A 79 8.69 0.58 -23.62
N LEU A 80 9.45 1.14 -24.57
CA LEU A 80 10.82 0.68 -24.86
C LEU A 80 11.77 1.06 -23.74
N MET A 81 11.64 2.28 -23.19
CA MET A 81 12.43 2.73 -22.04
C MET A 81 12.19 1.87 -20.80
N LYS A 82 10.93 1.52 -20.50
CA LYS A 82 10.57 0.61 -19.39
C LYS A 82 11.26 -0.75 -19.50
N ARG A 83 11.46 -1.28 -20.71
CA ARG A 83 12.15 -2.58 -20.92
C ARG A 83 13.64 -2.52 -20.63
N ALA A 84 14.25 -1.35 -20.71
CA ALA A 84 15.64 -1.14 -20.33
C ALA A 84 15.82 -1.13 -18.80
N CYS A 85 14.75 -0.95 -18.02
CA CYS A 85 14.81 -0.93 -16.58
C CYS A 85 15.04 -2.31 -15.97
N PRO A 86 15.89 -2.41 -14.94
CA PRO A 86 16.07 -3.68 -14.25
C PRO A 86 14.80 -4.09 -13.50
N GLU A 87 14.57 -5.40 -13.40
CA GLU A 87 13.43 -5.94 -12.65
C GLU A 87 13.46 -5.56 -11.16
N ARG A 88 14.66 -5.33 -10.61
CA ARG A 88 14.92 -4.82 -9.26
C ARG A 88 15.82 -3.58 -9.35
N SER A 89 15.26 -2.39 -9.14
CA SER A 89 16.03 -1.14 -9.00
C SER A 89 16.18 -0.79 -7.52
N GLU A 90 17.42 -0.68 -7.04
CA GLU A 90 17.80 -0.46 -5.63
C GLU A 90 17.49 0.95 -5.13
N ARG A 91 17.58 1.94 -6.01
CA ARG A 91 17.51 3.36 -5.68
C ARG A 91 16.91 4.08 -6.88
N PRO A 92 16.22 5.21 -6.69
CA PRO A 92 16.04 6.13 -7.81
C PRO A 92 17.43 6.33 -8.43
N PHE A 93 17.54 6.08 -9.73
CA PHE A 93 18.83 5.88 -10.42
C PHE A 93 19.67 7.19 -10.46
N PHE A 94 19.24 8.24 -9.75
CA PHE A 94 19.78 9.59 -9.77
C PHE A 94 19.23 10.44 -8.60
N GLU A 95 20.01 11.42 -8.16
CA GLU A 95 19.58 12.49 -7.24
C GLU A 95 18.61 13.42 -7.99
N VAL A 96 17.30 13.17 -7.88
CA VAL A 96 16.27 14.07 -8.41
C VAL A 96 15.81 14.98 -7.29
N ASN A 97 15.82 16.28 -7.55
CA ASN A 97 14.95 17.20 -6.82
C ASN A 97 13.52 17.02 -7.36
N LEU A 98 12.78 16.09 -6.76
CA LEU A 98 11.34 15.96 -7.03
C LEU A 98 10.61 17.05 -6.25
N ALA A 99 9.56 17.63 -6.85
CA ALA A 99 8.72 18.63 -6.18
C ALA A 99 8.14 18.12 -4.84
N ARG A 100 7.92 16.80 -4.74
CA ARG A 100 7.42 16.10 -3.54
C ARG A 100 8.56 15.49 -2.72
N ASN A 101 9.34 16.30 -2.01
CA ASN A 101 10.47 15.82 -1.18
C ASN A 101 10.05 14.76 -0.13
N HIS A 102 8.84 14.83 0.40
CA HIS A 102 8.34 13.86 1.37
C HIS A 102 8.20 12.43 0.80
N TRP A 103 8.00 12.27 -0.51
CA TRP A 103 8.00 10.95 -1.16
C TRP A 103 9.38 10.29 -1.10
N LEU A 104 10.44 11.07 -1.30
CA LEU A 104 11.81 10.58 -1.18
C LEU A 104 12.13 10.18 0.26
N ASP A 105 11.67 10.95 1.24
CA ASP A 105 11.82 10.60 2.66
C ASP A 105 11.03 9.33 3.03
N LYS A 106 9.81 9.17 2.51
CA LYS A 106 9.00 7.96 2.70
C LYS A 106 9.68 6.72 2.10
N ILE A 107 10.24 6.82 0.90
CA ILE A 107 11.00 5.74 0.25
C ILE A 107 12.25 5.37 1.06
N ARG A 108 12.98 6.36 1.59
CA ARG A 108 14.17 6.11 2.44
C ARG A 108 13.82 5.35 3.72
N ASN A 109 12.64 5.61 4.29
CA ASN A 109 12.17 4.97 5.52
C ASN A 109 11.59 3.57 5.28
N TRP A 110 11.22 3.23 4.04
CA TRP A 110 10.85 1.87 3.70
C TRP A 110 12.10 0.99 3.78
N ASN A 111 12.03 -0.09 4.59
CA ASN A 111 13.11 -1.05 4.79
C ASN A 111 13.28 -1.93 3.53
N ILE A 112 13.73 -1.32 2.43
CA ILE A 112 14.00 -2.01 1.17
C ILE A 112 15.10 -3.04 1.46
N ALA A 113 14.75 -4.33 1.42
CA ALA A 113 15.74 -5.40 1.58
C ALA A 113 16.87 -5.20 0.55
N PRO A 114 18.15 -5.33 0.94
CA PRO A 114 19.25 -5.27 -0.02
C PRO A 114 19.05 -6.40 -1.03
N PRO A 115 19.15 -6.15 -2.34
CA PRO A 115 18.77 -7.16 -3.33
C PRO A 115 19.73 -8.34 -3.31
N GLY A 116 19.17 -9.50 -3.64
CA GLY A 116 19.92 -10.56 -4.29
C GLY A 116 20.12 -10.21 -5.76
N GLU A 117 21.40 -10.14 -6.15
CA GLU A 117 21.97 -10.03 -7.50
C GLU A 117 21.90 -8.67 -8.22
N ARG A 118 22.97 -8.39 -8.97
CA ARG A 118 23.17 -7.15 -9.74
C ARG A 118 22.16 -7.07 -10.89
N PRO A 119 21.59 -5.89 -11.17
CA PRO A 119 20.69 -5.70 -12.30
C PRO A 119 21.39 -6.05 -13.63
N ARG A 120 20.80 -6.95 -14.42
CA ARG A 120 21.10 -7.07 -15.85
C ARG A 120 20.37 -5.95 -16.57
N VAL A 121 21.12 -4.97 -17.08
CA VAL A 121 20.60 -4.00 -18.04
C VAL A 121 20.29 -4.76 -19.33
N VAL A 122 19.08 -4.63 -19.85
CA VAL A 122 18.72 -5.14 -21.17
C VAL A 122 18.80 -3.94 -22.12
N GLU A 123 19.54 -4.09 -23.23
CA GLU A 123 19.57 -3.08 -24.31
C GLU A 123 18.12 -2.74 -24.78
N PRO A 124 17.82 -1.49 -25.17
CA PRO A 124 18.73 -0.44 -25.63
C PRO A 124 19.02 0.66 -24.59
N GLU A 125 20.18 0.58 -23.94
CA GLU A 125 20.64 1.57 -22.97
C GLU A 125 20.87 2.96 -23.61
N GLY A 126 21.28 3.00 -24.89
CA GLY A 126 21.49 4.25 -25.64
C GLY A 126 20.20 5.06 -25.79
N TYR A 127 19.13 4.41 -26.26
CA TYR A 127 17.81 5.03 -26.39
C TYR A 127 17.28 5.54 -25.04
N TRP A 128 17.48 4.77 -23.97
CA TRP A 128 17.08 5.21 -22.63
C TRP A 128 17.86 6.44 -22.18
N LYS A 129 19.19 6.45 -22.36
CA LYS A 129 20.06 7.57 -21.98
C LYS A 129 19.74 8.85 -22.74
N GLU A 130 19.46 8.75 -24.05
CA GLU A 130 19.14 9.89 -24.91
C GLU A 130 17.84 10.59 -24.49
N ASN A 131 16.81 9.82 -24.12
CA ASN A 131 15.46 10.37 -23.87
C ASN A 131 15.15 10.61 -22.38
N ARG A 132 16.06 10.20 -21.48
CA ARG A 132 15.84 10.23 -20.03
C ARG A 132 15.49 11.63 -19.50
N GLU A 133 16.21 12.65 -19.95
CA GLU A 133 16.05 14.02 -19.43
C GLU A 133 14.66 14.57 -19.78
N GLN A 134 14.23 14.43 -21.03
CA GLN A 134 12.90 14.87 -21.47
C GLN A 134 11.76 14.16 -20.72
N VAL A 135 11.89 12.84 -20.54
CA VAL A 135 10.89 12.05 -19.78
C VAL A 135 10.89 12.43 -18.30
N LEU A 136 12.04 12.82 -17.74
CA LEU A 136 12.13 13.29 -16.36
C LEU A 136 11.44 14.65 -16.16
N GLU A 137 11.67 15.60 -17.06
CA GLU A 137 10.99 16.90 -17.05
C GLU A 137 9.46 16.71 -17.15
N SER A 138 9.02 15.88 -18.10
CA SER A 138 7.61 15.54 -18.26
C SER A 138 7.02 14.87 -17.01
N LEU A 139 7.78 13.99 -16.35
CA LEU A 139 7.38 13.40 -15.07
C LEU A 139 7.24 14.46 -13.97
N GLN A 140 8.15 15.44 -13.90
CA GLN A 140 8.07 16.53 -12.92
C GLN A 140 6.81 17.39 -13.15
N ASP A 141 6.47 17.69 -14.40
CA ASP A 141 5.23 18.41 -14.73
C ASP A 141 3.98 17.62 -14.33
N LEU A 142 3.95 16.31 -14.58
CA LEU A 142 2.86 15.46 -14.13
C LEU A 142 2.75 15.42 -12.60
N ILE A 143 3.87 15.41 -11.88
CA ILE A 143 3.88 15.51 -10.42
C ILE A 143 3.34 16.87 -9.97
N HIS A 144 3.71 17.97 -10.64
CA HIS A 144 3.15 19.29 -10.34
C HIS A 144 1.64 19.36 -10.62
N ALA A 145 1.15 18.65 -11.65
CA ALA A 145 -0.27 18.57 -11.93
C ALA A 145 -1.09 18.04 -10.73
N THR A 146 -0.52 17.14 -9.91
CA THR A 146 -1.18 16.59 -8.71
C THR A 146 -1.48 17.62 -7.62
N TYR A 147 -0.85 18.80 -7.66
CA TYR A 147 -1.24 19.90 -6.75
C TYR A 147 -2.58 20.51 -7.11
N TYR A 148 -3.04 20.33 -8.35
CA TYR A 148 -4.27 20.92 -8.87
C TYR A 148 -5.36 19.86 -9.10
N ALA A 149 -5.01 18.69 -9.63
CA ALA A 149 -5.98 17.63 -9.87
C ALA A 149 -5.33 16.25 -9.89
N TYR A 150 -6.14 15.21 -9.64
CA TYR A 150 -5.78 13.81 -9.90
C TYR A 150 -6.60 13.20 -11.04
N GLU A 151 -7.79 13.76 -11.32
CA GLU A 151 -8.70 13.33 -12.39
C GLU A 151 -8.92 14.49 -13.36
N VAL A 152 -8.82 14.22 -14.67
CA VAL A 152 -9.12 15.21 -15.71
C VAL A 152 -10.15 14.63 -16.67
N THR A 153 -11.37 15.15 -16.64
CA THR A 153 -12.47 14.63 -17.45
C THR A 153 -12.34 15.03 -18.92
N GLY A 154 -13.15 14.45 -19.81
CA GLY A 154 -13.29 14.94 -21.19
C GLY A 154 -13.75 16.39 -21.26
N GLU A 155 -14.68 16.78 -20.39
CA GLU A 155 -15.26 18.12 -20.37
C GLU A 155 -14.21 19.18 -20.02
N ASP A 156 -13.38 18.92 -19.01
CA ASP A 156 -12.29 19.82 -18.58
C ASP A 156 -11.22 20.04 -19.66
N ARG A 157 -11.17 19.15 -20.66
CA ARG A 157 -10.25 19.23 -21.81
C ARG A 157 -10.87 19.88 -23.03
N GLY A 158 -12.17 20.19 -23.00
CA GLY A 158 -12.95 20.58 -24.18
C GLY A 158 -13.22 19.43 -25.16
N LEU A 159 -13.14 18.17 -24.69
CA LEU A 159 -13.33 16.94 -25.46
C LEU A 159 -14.39 16.03 -24.82
N PRO A 160 -15.69 16.42 -24.86
CA PRO A 160 -16.75 15.66 -24.21
C PRO A 160 -16.85 14.23 -24.78
N GLY A 161 -17.09 13.25 -23.90
CA GLY A 161 -17.19 11.84 -24.26
C GLY A 161 -15.86 11.07 -24.31
N LYS A 162 -14.70 11.73 -24.09
CA LYS A 162 -13.42 11.04 -23.90
C LYS A 162 -13.23 10.54 -22.46
N GLU A 163 -12.56 9.40 -22.33
CA GLU A 163 -12.22 8.79 -21.03
C GLU A 163 -11.41 9.74 -20.14
N THR A 164 -11.76 9.76 -18.85
CA THR A 164 -11.05 10.54 -17.83
C THR A 164 -9.59 10.12 -17.75
N ILE A 165 -8.69 11.11 -17.77
CA ILE A 165 -7.27 10.88 -17.51
C ILE A 165 -7.06 10.80 -16.00
N LEU A 166 -6.48 9.69 -15.54
CA LEU A 166 -5.94 9.57 -14.19
C LEU A 166 -4.48 9.98 -14.21
N ILE A 167 -4.16 11.12 -13.61
CA ILE A 167 -2.79 11.61 -13.47
C ILE A 167 -1.86 10.59 -12.78
N PRO A 168 -2.25 9.86 -11.71
CA PRO A 168 -1.37 8.83 -11.12
C PRO A 168 -1.04 7.68 -12.09
N ALA A 169 -1.91 7.37 -13.06
CA ALA A 169 -1.61 6.39 -14.09
C ALA A 169 -0.55 6.90 -15.08
N LEU A 170 -0.59 8.19 -15.45
CA LEU A 170 0.45 8.83 -16.25
C LEU A 170 1.78 8.87 -15.49
N ILE A 171 1.78 9.35 -14.24
CA ILE A 171 2.98 9.36 -13.38
C ILE A 171 3.58 7.96 -13.30
N SER A 172 2.76 6.93 -13.09
CA SER A 172 3.23 5.54 -13.04
C SER A 172 3.91 5.12 -14.35
N ARG A 173 3.30 5.39 -15.50
CA ARG A 173 3.87 5.05 -16.83
C ARG A 173 5.22 5.73 -17.06
N TYR A 174 5.34 7.01 -16.73
CA TYR A 174 6.59 7.77 -16.90
C TYR A 174 7.65 7.35 -15.88
N ALA A 175 7.26 7.17 -14.62
CA ALA A 175 8.16 6.73 -13.57
C ALA A 175 8.72 5.32 -13.83
N GLU A 176 7.91 4.39 -14.34
CA GLU A 176 8.38 3.07 -14.77
C GLU A 176 9.36 3.15 -15.94
N ALA A 177 9.14 4.05 -16.91
CA ALA A 177 10.08 4.29 -18.00
C ALA A 177 11.44 4.80 -17.51
N LEU A 178 11.46 5.52 -16.38
CA LEU A 178 12.68 6.00 -15.72
C LEU A 178 13.19 5.09 -14.59
N CYS A 179 12.67 3.86 -14.50
CA CYS A 179 13.09 2.88 -13.50
C CYS A 179 12.86 3.31 -12.05
N MET A 180 11.82 4.13 -11.82
CA MET A 180 11.37 4.67 -10.53
C MET A 180 9.95 4.20 -10.15
N PRO A 181 9.66 2.88 -10.12
CA PRO A 181 8.29 2.38 -9.89
C PRO A 181 7.68 2.79 -8.54
N LEU A 182 8.51 3.14 -7.55
CA LEU A 182 8.03 3.59 -6.24
C LEU A 182 7.37 4.98 -6.29
N VAL A 183 7.81 5.85 -7.22
CA VAL A 183 7.19 7.18 -7.40
C VAL A 183 5.78 7.04 -7.96
N GLY A 184 5.61 6.18 -8.98
CA GLY A 184 4.29 5.81 -9.50
C GLY A 184 3.37 5.28 -8.40
N ARG A 185 3.87 4.38 -7.56
CA ARG A 185 3.11 3.86 -6.41
C ARG A 185 2.69 4.96 -5.45
N LEU A 186 3.60 5.82 -5.01
CA LEU A 186 3.25 6.90 -4.08
C LEU A 186 2.18 7.83 -4.66
N SER A 187 2.19 8.08 -5.98
CA SER A 187 1.11 8.87 -6.61
C SER A 187 -0.27 8.21 -6.50
N TRP A 188 -0.36 6.87 -6.51
CA TRP A 188 -1.60 6.15 -6.24
C TRP A 188 -2.01 6.24 -4.76
N GLY A 189 -1.04 6.24 -3.83
CA GLY A 189 -1.29 6.47 -2.41
C GLY A 189 -1.89 7.84 -2.13
N ASP A 190 -1.29 8.90 -2.67
CA ASP A 190 -1.81 10.27 -2.60
C ASP A 190 -3.22 10.37 -3.22
N TYR A 191 -3.48 9.62 -4.30
CA TYR A 191 -4.79 9.57 -4.92
C TYR A 191 -5.85 8.84 -4.09
N VAL A 192 -5.48 7.78 -3.36
CA VAL A 192 -6.36 7.11 -2.38
C VAL A 192 -6.76 8.10 -1.29
N GLU A 193 -5.80 8.85 -0.73
CA GLU A 193 -6.07 9.88 0.28
C GLU A 193 -6.98 10.99 -0.28
N PHE A 194 -6.76 11.42 -1.52
CA PHE A 194 -7.63 12.38 -2.20
C PHE A 194 -9.08 11.87 -2.33
N GLN A 195 -9.28 10.62 -2.76
CA GLN A 195 -10.61 10.03 -2.91
C GLN A 195 -11.34 9.91 -1.57
N GLU A 196 -10.63 9.53 -0.50
CA GLU A 196 -11.17 9.49 0.86
C GLU A 196 -11.57 10.88 1.35
N GLN A 197 -10.73 11.89 1.13
CA GLN A 197 -11.02 13.27 1.52
C GLN A 197 -12.21 13.85 0.73
N ARG A 198 -12.31 13.54 -0.57
CA ARG A 198 -13.44 13.93 -1.40
C ARG A 198 -14.74 13.31 -0.90
N ALA A 199 -14.73 12.01 -0.62
CA ALA A 199 -15.88 11.30 -0.05
C ALA A 199 -16.30 11.88 1.30
N TYR A 200 -15.32 12.24 2.14
CA TYR A 200 -15.56 12.90 3.41
C TYR A 200 -16.28 14.24 3.25
N LEU A 201 -15.80 15.11 2.33
CA LEU A 201 -16.42 16.41 2.04
C LEU A 201 -17.83 16.28 1.45
N GLU A 202 -18.07 15.26 0.61
CA GLU A 202 -19.40 14.97 0.07
C GLU A 202 -20.39 14.56 1.18
N LEU A 203 -19.93 13.74 2.13
CA LEU A 203 -20.72 13.34 3.29
C LEU A 203 -21.02 14.53 4.22
N GLU A 204 -20.03 15.39 4.50
CA GLU A 204 -20.24 16.59 5.33
C GLU A 204 -21.27 17.57 4.74
N LYS A 205 -21.36 17.65 3.41
CA LYS A 205 -22.35 18.50 2.72
C LYS A 205 -23.77 17.90 2.73
N GLY A 206 -23.88 16.58 2.78
CA GLY A 206 -25.15 15.84 2.66
C GLY A 206 -25.81 15.45 3.99
N GLU A 207 -25.04 15.42 5.09
CA GLU A 207 -25.52 14.94 6.40
C GLU A 207 -25.89 16.09 7.36
N PRO A 208 -26.78 15.84 8.34
CA PRO A 208 -27.16 16.85 9.34
C PRO A 208 -25.99 17.20 10.27
N GLU A 209 -26.05 18.36 10.96
CA GLU A 209 -25.01 18.94 11.85
C GLU A 209 -24.32 17.93 12.79
N TYR A 210 -24.99 16.83 13.17
CA TYR A 210 -24.42 15.82 14.06
C TYR A 210 -23.32 14.94 13.44
N PHE A 211 -23.11 14.96 12.12
CA PHE A 211 -21.98 14.29 11.48
C PHE A 211 -20.64 14.79 12.03
N GLN A 212 -20.57 16.10 12.35
CA GLN A 212 -19.40 16.74 12.97
C GLN A 212 -19.14 16.32 14.43
N TYR A 213 -20.04 15.56 15.06
CA TYR A 213 -19.86 15.04 16.43
C TYR A 213 -19.52 13.54 16.47
N ARG A 214 -19.49 12.85 15.33
CA ARG A 214 -19.08 11.43 15.27
C ARG A 214 -17.60 11.26 15.56
N LEU A 215 -17.23 10.12 16.13
CA LEU A 215 -15.82 9.76 16.35
C LEU A 215 -15.09 9.62 15.01
N PRO A 216 -13.77 9.95 14.93
CA PRO A 216 -13.01 9.86 13.68
C PRO A 216 -13.15 8.50 12.98
N ALA A 217 -13.05 7.40 13.74
CA ALA A 217 -13.16 6.05 13.19
C ALA A 217 -14.54 5.76 12.56
N GLU A 218 -15.62 6.34 13.09
CA GLU A 218 -16.95 6.18 12.51
C GLU A 218 -17.07 6.94 11.19
N ARG A 219 -16.45 8.12 11.09
CA ARG A 219 -16.42 8.89 9.84
C ARG A 219 -15.62 8.19 8.76
N ASP A 220 -14.47 7.61 9.13
CA ASP A 220 -13.65 6.82 8.21
C ASP A 220 -14.45 5.64 7.65
N LEU A 221 -15.20 4.92 8.48
CA LEU A 221 -16.06 3.83 8.03
C LEU A 221 -17.19 4.29 7.11
N LEU A 222 -17.77 5.48 7.35
CA LEU A 222 -18.81 6.05 6.49
C LEU A 222 -18.24 6.50 5.15
N ALA A 223 -17.08 7.14 5.14
CA ALA A 223 -16.37 7.54 3.92
C ALA A 223 -15.96 6.32 3.09
N LEU A 224 -15.42 5.28 3.73
CA LEU A 224 -15.16 4.00 3.06
C LEU A 224 -16.47 3.35 2.56
N GLY A 225 -17.58 3.59 3.26
CA GLY A 225 -18.92 3.11 2.90
C GLY A 225 -19.44 3.75 1.63
N SER A 226 -19.26 5.06 1.45
CA SER A 226 -19.65 5.76 0.22
C SER A 226 -18.74 5.41 -0.96
N LEU A 227 -17.48 5.03 -0.70
CA LEU A 227 -16.52 4.56 -1.70
C LEU A 227 -16.67 3.07 -2.05
N ARG A 228 -17.62 2.35 -1.43
CA ARG A 228 -17.88 0.96 -1.73
C ARG A 228 -18.28 0.79 -3.19
N ASN A 229 -17.64 -0.16 -3.88
CA ASN A 229 -17.79 -0.40 -5.32
C ASN A 229 -17.31 0.74 -6.25
N SER A 230 -16.65 1.78 -5.72
CA SER A 230 -15.98 2.77 -6.57
C SER A 230 -14.83 2.10 -7.33
N ARG A 231 -14.96 1.99 -8.65
CA ARG A 231 -13.95 1.36 -9.52
C ARG A 231 -12.59 2.07 -9.39
N ASN A 232 -12.59 3.39 -9.45
CA ASN A 232 -11.36 4.20 -9.37
C ASN A 232 -10.67 4.03 -8.02
N TYR A 233 -11.43 3.96 -6.92
CA TYR A 233 -10.88 3.80 -5.58
C TYR A 233 -10.28 2.39 -5.38
N GLN A 234 -11.01 1.35 -5.81
CA GLN A 234 -10.49 -0.03 -5.75
C GLN A 234 -9.24 -0.20 -6.62
N GLU A 235 -9.24 0.36 -7.83
CA GLU A 235 -8.07 0.36 -8.71
C GLU A 235 -6.90 1.10 -8.06
N ALA A 236 -7.14 2.26 -7.46
CA ALA A 236 -6.10 3.02 -6.77
C ALA A 236 -5.46 2.23 -5.62
N LEU A 237 -6.27 1.57 -4.79
CA LEU A 237 -5.77 0.70 -3.72
C LEU A 237 -4.94 -0.47 -4.27
N LEU A 238 -5.39 -1.12 -5.36
CA LEU A 238 -4.66 -2.22 -6.00
C LEU A 238 -3.33 -1.77 -6.61
N GLN A 239 -3.32 -0.62 -7.29
CA GLN A 239 -2.10 -0.03 -7.85
C GLN A 239 -1.15 0.41 -6.74
N TYR A 240 -1.69 0.89 -5.62
CA TYR A 240 -0.89 1.26 -4.45
C TYR A 240 -0.25 0.04 -3.78
N LEU A 241 -0.95 -1.09 -3.70
CA LEU A 241 -0.38 -2.36 -3.23
C LEU A 241 0.73 -2.87 -4.17
N GLY A 242 0.62 -2.60 -5.47
CA GLY A 242 1.62 -3.00 -6.46
C GLY A 242 1.65 -4.52 -6.74
N GLY A 243 0.50 -5.18 -6.58
CA GLY A 243 0.32 -6.62 -6.76
C GLY A 243 -0.09 -7.34 -5.48
N GLY A 244 -0.40 -8.64 -5.63
CA GLY A 244 -0.82 -9.49 -4.52
C GLY A 244 0.27 -9.70 -3.46
N ALA A 245 -0.15 -10.08 -2.26
CA ALA A 245 0.78 -10.38 -1.18
C ALA A 245 1.56 -11.68 -1.51
N PRO A 246 2.90 -11.69 -1.42
CA PRO A 246 3.64 -12.93 -1.52
C PRO A 246 3.47 -13.76 -0.25
N GLY A 247 3.53 -15.09 -0.38
CA GLY A 247 3.50 -16.01 0.75
C GLY A 247 4.54 -15.64 1.82
N SER A 248 4.13 -15.67 3.09
CA SER A 248 4.91 -15.17 4.24
C SER A 248 6.27 -15.87 4.44
N PHE A 249 6.38 -17.09 3.92
CA PHE A 249 7.57 -17.94 4.00
C PHE A 249 8.24 -18.20 2.63
N SER A 250 7.92 -17.41 1.59
CA SER A 250 8.57 -17.48 0.27
C SER A 250 9.46 -16.26 0.01
N PRO A 251 10.80 -16.36 0.19
CA PRO A 251 11.72 -15.23 0.01
C PRO A 251 11.79 -14.72 -1.43
N GLU A 252 11.55 -15.60 -2.41
CA GLU A 252 11.62 -15.28 -3.83
C GLU A 252 10.43 -14.44 -4.32
N GLY A 253 9.28 -14.56 -3.64
CA GLY A 253 8.07 -13.82 -3.97
C GLY A 253 8.12 -12.33 -3.62
N CYS A 254 9.10 -11.90 -2.81
CA CYS A 254 9.14 -10.54 -2.30
C CYS A 254 10.03 -9.63 -3.16
N ASN A 255 9.43 -8.68 -3.88
CA ASN A 255 10.14 -7.74 -4.75
C ASN A 255 9.77 -6.28 -4.41
N THR A 256 10.53 -5.33 -4.95
CA THR A 256 10.29 -3.88 -4.74
C THR A 256 8.99 -3.37 -5.38
N ARG A 257 8.31 -4.19 -6.16
CA ARG A 257 7.01 -3.86 -6.76
C ARG A 257 5.84 -4.06 -5.79
N SER A 258 5.98 -4.87 -4.75
CA SER A 258 4.91 -5.08 -3.76
C SER A 258 5.11 -4.19 -2.53
N LEU A 259 4.06 -3.45 -2.13
CA LEU A 259 4.05 -2.66 -0.90
C LEU A 259 4.22 -3.53 0.34
N VAL A 260 3.74 -4.77 0.33
CA VAL A 260 3.89 -5.75 1.43
C VAL A 260 5.37 -5.96 1.78
N CYS A 261 6.22 -5.98 0.77
CA CYS A 261 7.66 -6.17 0.93
C CYS A 261 8.36 -4.96 1.53
N LEU A 262 7.93 -3.77 1.14
CA LEU A 262 8.55 -2.50 1.52
C LEU A 262 8.06 -1.99 2.88
N ALA A 263 6.74 -2.04 3.07
CA ALA A 263 6.02 -1.47 4.19
C ALA A 263 4.81 -2.37 4.53
N PRO A 264 5.03 -3.56 5.13
CA PRO A 264 3.97 -4.53 5.40
C PRO A 264 2.85 -3.96 6.28
N ARG A 265 3.17 -3.04 7.20
CA ARG A 265 2.19 -2.38 8.06
C ARG A 265 1.27 -1.45 7.28
N GLU A 266 1.84 -0.70 6.34
CA GLU A 266 1.07 0.16 5.45
C GLU A 266 0.21 -0.68 4.50
N ALA A 267 0.78 -1.75 3.93
CA ALA A 267 0.03 -2.69 3.11
C ALA A 267 -1.15 -3.32 3.87
N PHE A 268 -0.99 -3.66 5.16
CA PHE A 268 -2.07 -4.18 5.99
C PHE A 268 -3.24 -3.18 6.10
N GLN A 269 -2.95 -1.89 6.32
CA GLN A 269 -3.98 -0.85 6.34
C GLN A 269 -4.69 -0.71 4.99
N VAL A 270 -3.94 -0.79 3.89
CA VAL A 270 -4.50 -0.73 2.53
C VAL A 270 -5.39 -1.95 2.23
N TYR A 271 -5.00 -3.16 2.65
CA TYR A 271 -5.85 -4.34 2.55
C TYR A 271 -7.13 -4.22 3.38
N ASN A 272 -7.09 -3.63 4.58
CA ASN A 272 -8.31 -3.38 5.37
C ASN A 272 -9.29 -2.46 4.63
N LYS A 273 -8.79 -1.38 4.03
CA LYS A 273 -9.58 -0.46 3.20
C LYS A 273 -10.15 -1.18 1.97
N LEU A 274 -9.33 -1.98 1.29
CA LEU A 274 -9.73 -2.73 0.10
C LEU A 274 -10.80 -3.79 0.42
N ILE A 275 -10.65 -4.54 1.50
CA ILE A 275 -11.66 -5.51 1.99
C ILE A 275 -12.99 -4.82 2.26
N PHE A 276 -12.97 -3.62 2.85
CA PHE A 276 -14.18 -2.86 3.13
C PHE A 276 -14.88 -2.36 1.85
N ALA A 277 -14.09 -1.89 0.88
CA ALA A 277 -14.61 -1.30 -0.35
C ALA A 277 -14.93 -2.32 -1.46
N ALA A 278 -14.44 -3.56 -1.34
CA ALA A 278 -14.56 -4.61 -2.34
C ALA A 278 -15.95 -5.26 -2.39
N PRO A 279 -16.34 -5.82 -3.55
CA PRO A 279 -17.51 -6.67 -3.67
C PRO A 279 -17.28 -8.03 -2.98
N GLU A 280 -18.36 -8.67 -2.53
CA GLU A 280 -18.32 -9.87 -1.68
C GLU A 280 -17.55 -11.03 -2.33
N GLU A 281 -17.64 -11.18 -3.65
CA GLU A 281 -17.01 -12.24 -4.43
C GLU A 281 -15.48 -12.17 -4.39
N ARG A 282 -14.90 -10.99 -4.10
CA ARG A 282 -13.45 -10.79 -3.99
C ARG A 282 -12.91 -11.02 -2.59
N LEU A 283 -13.76 -11.01 -1.56
CA LEU A 283 -13.33 -11.09 -0.16
C LEU A 283 -12.47 -12.32 0.15
N PRO A 284 -12.78 -13.55 -0.34
CA PRO A 284 -11.94 -14.71 -0.04
C PRO A 284 -10.48 -14.54 -0.49
N TYR A 285 -10.25 -13.92 -1.65
CA TYR A 285 -8.90 -13.64 -2.16
C TYR A 285 -8.20 -12.57 -1.32
N LEU A 286 -8.92 -11.52 -0.94
CA LEU A 286 -8.37 -10.44 -0.11
C LEU A 286 -8.03 -10.92 1.32
N TYR A 287 -8.82 -11.83 1.89
CA TYR A 287 -8.49 -12.45 3.17
C TYR A 287 -7.24 -13.33 3.10
N LEU A 288 -7.05 -14.05 1.99
CA LEU A 288 -5.81 -14.80 1.77
C LEU A 288 -4.61 -13.85 1.76
N GLU A 289 -4.68 -12.76 0.99
CA GLU A 289 -3.58 -11.80 0.88
C GLU A 289 -3.33 -11.05 2.20
N GLN A 290 -4.37 -10.64 2.91
CA GLN A 290 -4.26 -10.04 4.24
C GLN A 290 -3.58 -10.98 5.24
N GLY A 291 -3.95 -12.27 5.24
CA GLY A 291 -3.30 -13.29 6.09
C GLY A 291 -1.81 -13.42 5.79
N GLN A 292 -1.40 -13.34 4.51
CA GLN A 292 0.01 -13.35 4.12
C GLN A 292 0.75 -12.11 4.64
N VAL A 293 0.14 -10.92 4.58
CA VAL A 293 0.72 -9.69 5.16
C VAL A 293 0.90 -9.83 6.67
N LEU A 294 -0.10 -10.36 7.38
CA LEU A 294 -0.02 -10.61 8.82
C LEU A 294 1.09 -11.60 9.17
N GLY A 295 1.25 -12.67 8.39
CA GLY A 295 2.39 -13.60 8.53
C GLY A 295 3.75 -12.92 8.32
N TRP A 296 3.85 -11.99 7.37
CA TRP A 296 5.06 -11.17 7.18
C TRP A 296 5.36 -10.27 8.38
N LEU A 297 4.34 -9.62 8.95
CA LEU A 297 4.47 -8.78 10.14
C LEU A 297 4.92 -9.61 11.35
N ALA A 298 4.30 -10.77 11.55
CA ALA A 298 4.65 -11.70 12.61
C ALA A 298 6.11 -12.16 12.52
N ARG A 299 6.54 -12.59 11.32
CA ARG A 299 7.92 -13.03 11.07
C ARG A 299 8.96 -11.93 11.31
N LYS A 300 8.62 -10.68 11.01
CA LYS A 300 9.50 -9.52 11.27
C LYS A 300 9.51 -9.10 12.74
N GLY A 301 8.69 -9.72 13.59
CA GLY A 301 8.59 -9.39 15.02
C GLY A 301 7.98 -8.01 15.27
N ASP A 302 7.03 -7.58 14.43
CA ASP A 302 6.34 -6.30 14.65
C ASP A 302 5.45 -6.38 15.91
N ALA A 303 5.86 -5.65 16.95
CA ALA A 303 5.20 -5.62 18.25
C ALA A 303 3.92 -4.75 18.27
N SER A 304 3.48 -4.19 17.15
CA SER A 304 2.24 -3.41 17.10
C SER A 304 0.97 -4.24 17.26
N PHE A 305 1.07 -5.56 17.15
CA PHE A 305 -0.03 -6.51 17.36
C PHE A 305 0.33 -7.49 18.47
N GLU A 306 -0.60 -7.77 19.37
CA GLU A 306 -0.38 -8.74 20.46
C GLU A 306 -0.16 -10.16 19.94
N ASP A 307 -0.81 -10.55 18.83
CA ASP A 307 -0.62 -11.86 18.20
C ASP A 307 -0.93 -11.86 16.68
N PRO A 308 0.04 -11.45 15.84
CA PRO A 308 -0.15 -11.36 14.39
C PRO A 308 -0.28 -12.74 13.71
N TYR A 309 0.24 -13.83 14.30
CA TYR A 309 0.07 -15.17 13.72
C TYR A 309 -1.35 -15.69 13.90
N THR A 310 -1.97 -15.45 15.06
CA THR A 310 -3.39 -15.79 15.26
C THR A 310 -4.30 -15.03 14.30
N LEU A 311 -4.09 -13.72 14.15
CA LEU A 311 -4.83 -12.92 13.16
C LEU A 311 -4.64 -13.44 11.73
N ALA A 312 -3.42 -13.84 11.36
CA ALA A 312 -3.15 -14.41 10.04
C ALA A 312 -3.95 -15.72 9.81
N MET A 313 -3.97 -16.61 10.80
CA MET A 313 -4.72 -17.87 10.73
C MET A 313 -6.24 -17.65 10.64
N ASP A 314 -6.77 -16.62 11.31
CA ASP A 314 -8.19 -16.25 11.19
C ASP A 314 -8.52 -15.77 9.77
N SER A 315 -7.69 -14.90 9.19
CA SER A 315 -7.86 -14.46 7.80
C SER A 315 -7.78 -15.63 6.81
N PHE A 316 -6.81 -16.54 6.99
CA PHE A 316 -6.72 -17.75 6.16
C PHE A 316 -7.92 -18.67 6.32
N SER A 317 -8.45 -18.81 7.52
CA SER A 317 -9.66 -19.60 7.78
C SER A 317 -10.87 -18.99 7.06
N GLY A 318 -10.95 -17.66 6.97
CA GLY A 318 -11.93 -16.95 6.15
C GLY A 318 -11.80 -17.27 4.66
N ALA A 319 -10.59 -17.22 4.13
CA ALA A 319 -10.30 -17.57 2.73
C ALA A 319 -10.60 -19.05 2.42
N ALA A 320 -10.29 -19.96 3.34
CA ALA A 320 -10.44 -21.41 3.16
C ALA A 320 -11.90 -21.87 3.02
N ARG A 321 -12.87 -21.03 3.41
CA ARG A 321 -14.30 -21.29 3.18
C ARG A 321 -14.64 -21.33 1.69
N HIS A 322 -13.82 -20.71 0.85
CA HIS A 322 -14.00 -20.75 -0.60
C HIS A 322 -13.21 -21.91 -1.21
N ARG A 323 -13.89 -22.80 -1.94
CA ARG A 323 -13.30 -24.06 -2.45
C ARG A 323 -12.03 -23.88 -3.28
N SER A 324 -11.95 -22.82 -4.10
CA SER A 324 -10.75 -22.55 -4.91
C SER A 324 -9.53 -22.09 -4.10
N LEU A 325 -9.75 -21.64 -2.86
CA LEU A 325 -8.72 -21.09 -1.98
C LEU A 325 -8.43 -21.96 -0.75
N GLU A 326 -9.17 -23.04 -0.56
CA GLU A 326 -9.00 -23.94 0.58
C GLU A 326 -7.57 -24.48 0.67
N VAL A 327 -7.04 -25.04 -0.42
CA VAL A 327 -5.68 -25.58 -0.47
C VAL A 327 -4.62 -24.51 -0.19
N PRO A 328 -4.55 -23.37 -0.91
CA PRO A 328 -3.52 -22.37 -0.66
C PRO A 328 -3.62 -21.74 0.75
N ALA A 329 -4.83 -21.53 1.28
CA ALA A 329 -5.00 -21.02 2.64
C ALA A 329 -4.48 -22.01 3.69
N ARG A 330 -4.82 -23.30 3.57
CA ARG A 330 -4.34 -24.34 4.48
C ARG A 330 -2.82 -24.54 4.41
N ILE A 331 -2.21 -24.34 3.25
CA ILE A 331 -0.75 -24.35 3.10
C ILE A 331 -0.11 -23.24 3.94
N GLU A 332 -0.64 -22.01 3.89
CA GLU A 332 -0.13 -20.90 4.70
C GLU A 332 -0.37 -21.13 6.21
N ILE A 333 -1.53 -21.66 6.61
CA ILE A 333 -1.79 -22.08 8.00
C ILE A 333 -0.75 -23.11 8.46
N THR A 334 -0.51 -24.14 7.64
CA THR A 334 0.49 -25.18 7.94
C THR A 334 1.88 -24.57 8.10
N ARG A 335 2.26 -23.59 7.25
CA ARG A 335 3.55 -22.89 7.37
C ARG A 335 3.68 -22.17 8.71
N ILE A 336 2.63 -21.47 9.16
CA ILE A 336 2.62 -20.81 10.47
C ILE A 336 2.74 -21.82 11.61
N LEU A 337 1.98 -22.92 11.55
CA LEU A 337 2.00 -23.95 12.60
C LEU A 337 3.38 -24.63 12.71
N VAL A 338 4.01 -24.96 11.58
CA VAL A 338 5.38 -25.49 11.57
C VAL A 338 6.38 -24.48 12.13
N HIS A 339 6.25 -23.20 11.77
CA HIS A 339 7.15 -22.15 12.25
C HIS A 339 7.00 -21.88 13.76
N THR A 340 5.79 -22.02 14.28
CA THR A 340 5.46 -21.86 15.71
C THR A 340 5.58 -23.17 16.50
N GLU A 341 6.21 -24.19 15.91
CA GLU A 341 6.49 -25.51 16.51
C GLU A 341 5.23 -26.31 16.92
N ARG A 342 4.07 -25.99 16.37
CA ARG A 342 2.79 -26.69 16.59
C ARG A 342 2.62 -27.85 15.62
N TYR A 343 3.54 -28.82 15.69
CA TYR A 343 3.68 -29.87 14.67
C TYR A 343 2.49 -30.84 14.58
N GLU A 344 1.81 -31.14 15.69
CA GLU A 344 0.61 -32.00 15.67
C GLU A 344 -0.53 -31.34 14.88
N GLU A 345 -0.72 -30.04 15.08
CA GLU A 345 -1.75 -29.28 14.37
C GLU A 345 -1.38 -29.09 12.90
N ALA A 346 -0.09 -28.85 12.60
CA ALA A 346 0.41 -28.82 11.23
C ALA A 346 0.16 -30.15 10.51
N ARG A 347 0.34 -31.29 11.19
CA ARG A 347 0.04 -32.61 10.65
C ARG A 347 -1.46 -32.80 10.40
N ALA A 348 -2.32 -32.32 11.31
CA ALA A 348 -3.77 -32.34 11.11
C ALA A 348 -4.21 -31.53 9.88
N GLU A 349 -3.61 -30.36 9.63
CA GLU A 349 -3.88 -29.58 8.42
C GLU A 349 -3.37 -30.27 7.14
N LEU A 350 -2.18 -30.86 7.17
CA LEU A 350 -1.67 -31.68 6.05
C LEU A 350 -2.58 -32.87 5.73
N ARG A 351 -3.18 -33.47 6.75
CA ARG A 351 -4.21 -34.51 6.56
C ARG A 351 -5.40 -33.94 5.79
N GLN A 352 -5.92 -32.78 6.16
CA GLN A 352 -7.04 -32.14 5.45
C GLN A 352 -6.67 -31.84 4.00
N ILE A 353 -5.48 -31.29 3.75
CA ILE A 353 -4.97 -31.04 2.38
C ILE A 353 -4.93 -32.36 1.58
N SER A 354 -4.47 -33.46 2.17
CA SER A 354 -4.40 -34.77 1.50
C SER A 354 -5.74 -35.36 1.06
N LEU A 355 -6.84 -34.91 1.67
CA LEU A 355 -8.19 -35.35 1.32
C LEU A 355 -8.75 -34.62 0.09
N ILE A 356 -8.27 -33.40 -0.17
CA ILE A 356 -8.80 -32.51 -1.21
C ILE A 356 -7.83 -32.25 -2.35
N PHE A 357 -6.54 -32.58 -2.17
CA PHE A 357 -5.47 -32.30 -3.13
C PHE A 357 -4.53 -33.51 -3.29
N ASN A 358 -4.14 -33.81 -4.53
CA ASN A 358 -3.24 -34.92 -4.81
C ASN A 358 -1.79 -34.54 -4.48
N ILE A 359 -1.31 -34.95 -3.30
CA ILE A 359 0.06 -34.68 -2.82
C ILE A 359 1.14 -35.32 -3.71
N GLU A 360 0.78 -36.28 -4.56
CA GLU A 360 1.73 -36.94 -5.46
C GLU A 360 1.97 -36.17 -6.76
N ALA A 361 1.11 -35.21 -7.06
CA ALA A 361 1.19 -34.43 -8.29
C ALA A 361 2.45 -33.53 -8.30
N PRO A 362 2.98 -33.19 -9.49
CA PRO A 362 4.20 -32.38 -9.60
C PRO A 362 4.10 -31.00 -8.92
N ASP A 363 2.93 -30.38 -8.99
CA ASP A 363 2.57 -29.10 -8.39
C ASP A 363 2.44 -29.14 -6.85
N ALA A 364 2.45 -30.33 -6.24
CA ALA A 364 2.41 -30.51 -4.79
C ALA A 364 3.77 -30.40 -4.09
N ALA A 365 4.79 -29.84 -4.75
CA ALA A 365 6.15 -29.71 -4.20
C ALA A 365 6.16 -29.04 -2.81
N ASP A 366 5.47 -27.91 -2.68
CA ASP A 366 5.36 -27.15 -1.43
C ASP A 366 4.72 -27.97 -0.29
N VAL A 367 3.66 -28.72 -0.61
CA VAL A 367 2.94 -29.55 0.38
C VAL A 367 3.82 -30.72 0.85
N ARG A 368 4.56 -31.34 -0.07
CA ARG A 368 5.51 -32.41 0.27
C ARG A 368 6.66 -31.88 1.13
N GLU A 369 7.17 -30.69 0.83
CA GLU A 369 8.19 -30.05 1.66
C GLU A 369 7.68 -29.80 3.08
N LEU A 370 6.46 -29.29 3.23
CA LEU A 370 5.83 -29.09 4.53
C LEU A 370 5.63 -30.41 5.28
N ALA A 371 5.12 -31.45 4.62
CA ALA A 371 4.98 -32.78 5.24
C ALA A 371 6.32 -33.33 5.75
N ARG A 372 7.38 -33.20 4.95
CA ARG A 372 8.74 -33.58 5.35
C ARG A 372 9.22 -32.80 6.57
N LYS A 373 9.04 -31.48 6.57
CA LYS A 373 9.45 -30.61 7.70
C LYS A 373 8.70 -30.97 8.98
N THR A 374 7.38 -31.12 8.91
CA THR A 374 6.53 -31.49 10.05
C THR A 374 6.93 -32.83 10.65
N LEU A 375 7.02 -33.88 9.82
CA LEU A 375 7.35 -35.23 10.30
C LEU A 375 8.78 -35.31 10.85
N SER A 376 9.74 -34.64 10.19
CA SER A 376 11.12 -34.59 10.69
C SER A 376 11.22 -33.88 12.04
N ALA A 377 10.44 -32.82 12.27
CA ALA A 377 10.42 -32.11 13.55
C ALA A 377 9.77 -32.93 14.67
N GLN A 378 8.86 -33.85 14.33
CA GLN A 378 8.30 -34.85 15.25
C GLN A 378 9.24 -36.06 15.51
N GLY A 379 10.43 -36.09 14.91
CA GLY A 379 11.38 -37.21 15.01
C GLY A 379 11.07 -38.40 14.09
N LEU A 380 10.06 -38.27 13.21
CA LEU A 380 9.65 -39.29 12.24
C LEU A 380 10.46 -39.16 10.94
N HIS A 381 11.79 -39.27 11.05
CA HIS A 381 12.71 -39.00 9.94
C HIS A 381 12.55 -39.98 8.77
N ARG A 382 12.22 -41.25 9.06
CA ARG A 382 12.04 -42.28 8.02
C ARG A 382 10.79 -42.02 7.19
N GLU A 383 9.73 -41.56 7.85
CA GLU A 383 8.45 -41.20 7.25
C GLU A 383 8.59 -39.89 6.46
N ALA A 384 9.34 -38.92 6.99
CA ALA A 384 9.65 -37.67 6.32
C ALA A 384 10.37 -37.87 4.98
N ASP A 385 11.30 -38.82 4.90
CA ASP A 385 12.03 -39.15 3.66
C ASP A 385 11.11 -39.57 2.50
N CYS A 386 9.92 -40.10 2.79
CA CYS A 386 8.95 -40.49 1.78
C CYS A 386 8.31 -39.30 1.03
N PHE A 387 8.52 -38.08 1.51
CA PHE A 387 8.07 -36.84 0.90
C PHE A 387 9.19 -36.06 0.19
N SER A 388 10.39 -36.63 0.08
CA SER A 388 11.45 -36.08 -0.78
C SER A 388 11.10 -36.17 -2.28
N GLU A 389 11.70 -35.33 -3.14
CA GLU A 389 11.49 -35.39 -4.60
C GLU A 389 11.81 -36.78 -5.14
N ILE A 390 10.78 -37.55 -5.49
CA ILE A 390 10.96 -38.91 -5.99
C ILE A 390 11.34 -38.86 -7.47
N ARG A 391 12.64 -38.77 -7.76
CA ARG A 391 13.20 -39.25 -9.03
C ARG A 391 13.66 -40.70 -8.85
N GLY A 392 12.82 -41.68 -9.21
CA GLY A 392 13.17 -43.11 -9.19
C GLY A 392 12.08 -44.04 -8.66
N THR A 393 12.43 -45.30 -8.40
CA THR A 393 11.54 -46.30 -7.79
C THR A 393 11.21 -45.96 -6.34
N VAL A 394 9.91 -45.83 -6.03
CA VAL A 394 9.39 -45.60 -4.69
C VAL A 394 9.85 -46.72 -3.76
N ARG A 395 10.46 -46.38 -2.62
CA ARG A 395 10.91 -47.36 -1.61
C ARG A 395 9.69 -48.11 -1.05
N PRO A 396 9.80 -49.41 -0.71
CA PRO A 396 8.65 -50.21 -0.25
C PRO A 396 7.90 -49.60 0.95
N HIS A 397 8.61 -49.01 1.92
CA HIS A 397 7.98 -48.35 3.07
C HIS A 397 7.26 -47.04 2.70
N CYS A 398 7.56 -46.44 1.55
CA CYS A 398 6.92 -45.20 1.11
C CYS A 398 5.67 -45.41 0.24
N GLN A 399 5.29 -46.67 -0.04
CA GLN A 399 4.12 -47.00 -0.85
C GLN A 399 2.82 -46.43 -0.26
N ASN A 400 2.74 -46.36 1.07
CA ASN A 400 1.59 -45.80 1.80
C ASN A 400 1.93 -44.49 2.54
N ARG A 401 2.79 -43.64 1.97
CA ARG A 401 3.24 -42.41 2.65
C ARG A 401 2.11 -41.48 3.14
N LEU A 402 0.92 -41.54 2.53
CA LEU A 402 -0.27 -40.80 2.99
C LEU A 402 -0.76 -41.25 4.38
N GLU A 403 -0.46 -42.47 4.82
CA GLU A 403 -0.76 -42.94 6.18
C GLU A 403 0.09 -42.21 7.22
N TYR A 404 1.26 -41.69 6.86
CA TYR A 404 2.13 -40.95 7.78
C TYR A 404 1.62 -39.54 8.09
N ILE A 405 0.72 -39.01 7.27
CA ILE A 405 0.05 -37.72 7.52
C ILE A 405 -1.39 -37.90 8.00
N ARG A 406 -2.00 -39.08 7.79
CA ARG A 406 -3.30 -39.43 8.39
C ARG A 406 -3.16 -39.71 9.88
#